data_AF-A0A973HAP8-F1
#
_entry.id   AF-A0A973HAP8-F1
#
_cell.length_a   1.000
_cell.length_b   1.000
_cell.length_c   1.000
_cell.angle_alpha   90.00
_cell.angle_beta   90.00
_cell.angle_gamma   90.00
#
_symmetry.space_group_name_H-M   'P 1'
#
loop_
_entity.id
_entity.type
_entity.pdbx_description
1 polymer ?
#
loop_
_entity_poly.entity_id
_entity_poly.type
_entity_poly.pdbx_seq_one_letter_code
_entity_poly.pdbx_strand_id
1 'polypeptide(L)'
;GPIHGDALPRNVHVGPDGPVLVDLETFSADLREHDLVVMALSHDRYGLPTPAYDNFTQAYGWDVREWEGCSVLRGARETASCAWVAQHAPSNPQALAEFERRVASLRDGDETVRWYPF
;
A
#
# COMPACT_ATOMS: atom_id res chain seq x y z
N GLY A 1 -1.31 16.83 8.56
CA GLY A 1 -2.77 17.04 8.45
C GLY A 1 -3.48 15.76 8.81
N PRO A 2 -4.83 15.71 8.79
CA PRO A 2 -5.54 14.45 9.02
C PRO A 2 -5.21 13.46 7.91
N ILE A 3 -4.92 12.21 8.29
CA ILE A 3 -4.71 11.07 7.39
C ILE A 3 -5.55 9.88 7.87
N HIS A 4 -5.93 9.02 6.94
CA HIS A 4 -6.58 7.76 7.26
C HIS A 4 -5.62 6.79 7.94
N GLY A 5 -4.37 6.71 7.48
CA GLY A 5 -3.36 5.77 7.99
C GLY A 5 -3.42 4.38 7.34
N ASP A 6 -4.51 4.03 6.67
CA ASP A 6 -4.71 2.78 5.93
C ASP A 6 -5.68 2.99 4.75
N ALA A 7 -5.39 3.97 3.89
CA ALA A 7 -6.24 4.39 2.76
C ALA A 7 -6.27 3.38 1.59
N LEU A 8 -6.52 2.10 1.86
CA LEU A 8 -6.66 1.04 0.87
C LEU A 8 -8.05 1.09 0.21
N PRO A 9 -8.19 0.68 -1.07
CA PRO A 9 -9.49 0.70 -1.76
C PRO A 9 -10.62 -0.03 -1.03
N ARG A 10 -10.30 -1.08 -0.24
CA ARG A 10 -11.29 -1.79 0.59
C ARG A 10 -11.93 -0.92 1.68
N ASN A 11 -11.26 0.14 2.10
CA ASN A 11 -11.71 1.08 3.13
C ASN A 11 -12.45 2.28 2.52
N VAL A 12 -12.69 2.27 1.21
CA VAL A 12 -13.52 3.23 0.50
C VAL A 12 -14.84 2.58 0.14
N HIS A 13 -15.92 3.01 0.76
CA HIS A 13 -17.27 2.56 0.41
C HIS A 13 -17.95 3.61 -0.47
N VAL A 14 -18.29 3.25 -1.72
CA VAL A 14 -18.96 4.14 -2.66
C VAL A 14 -20.47 3.94 -2.58
N GLY A 15 -21.16 4.90 -1.95
CA GLY A 15 -22.61 4.92 -1.81
C GLY A 15 -23.30 5.88 -2.78
N PRO A 16 -24.64 5.93 -2.78
CA PRO A 16 -25.41 6.85 -3.61
C PRO A 16 -25.11 8.33 -3.34
N ASP A 17 -24.71 8.66 -2.10
CA ASP A 17 -24.37 10.03 -1.67
C ASP A 17 -22.88 10.36 -1.84
N GLY A 18 -22.10 9.44 -2.41
CA GLY A 18 -20.66 9.59 -2.62
C GLY A 18 -19.80 8.62 -1.80
N PRO A 19 -18.47 8.72 -1.93
CA PRO A 19 -17.53 7.86 -1.21
C PRO A 19 -17.43 8.24 0.27
N VAL A 20 -17.40 7.23 1.13
CA VAL A 20 -17.07 7.36 2.56
C VAL A 20 -15.87 6.50 2.90
N LEU A 21 -15.04 6.99 3.82
CA LEU A 21 -13.92 6.24 4.39
C LEU A 21 -14.39 5.51 5.64
N VAL A 22 -14.02 4.25 5.77
CA VAL A 22 -14.32 3.39 6.92
C VAL A 22 -13.01 2.89 7.54
N ASP A 23 -13.09 2.18 8.67
CA ASP A 23 -11.92 1.58 9.32
C ASP A 23 -10.87 2.62 9.80
N LEU A 24 -11.32 3.52 10.67
CA LEU A 24 -10.55 4.68 11.15
C LEU A 24 -9.64 4.38 12.35
N GLU A 25 -9.28 3.12 12.61
CA GLU A 25 -8.45 2.76 13.76
C GLU A 25 -7.02 3.33 13.69
N THR A 26 -6.55 3.66 12.49
CA THR A 26 -5.23 4.28 12.23
C THR A 26 -5.30 5.78 11.91
N PHE A 27 -6.49 6.39 12.03
CA PHE A 27 -6.68 7.82 11.74
C PHE A 27 -5.83 8.69 12.66
N SER A 28 -5.07 9.61 12.08
CA SER A 28 -4.07 10.40 12.83
C SER A 28 -3.71 11.70 12.13
N ALA A 29 -2.88 12.53 12.79
CA ALA A 29 -2.34 13.75 12.22
C ALA A 29 -0.89 13.53 11.77
N ASP A 30 -0.65 13.46 10.46
CA ASP A 30 0.67 13.15 9.89
C ASP A 30 0.84 13.71 8.46
N LEU A 31 1.88 13.28 7.75
CA LEU A 31 2.13 13.51 6.33
C LEU A 31 1.08 12.80 5.48
N ARG A 32 0.40 13.55 4.60
CA ARG A 32 -0.60 12.98 3.66
C ARG A 32 -0.02 11.89 2.77
N GLU A 33 1.28 11.95 2.54
CA GLU A 33 2.07 11.03 1.75
C GLU A 33 1.91 9.59 2.26
N HIS A 34 1.65 9.38 3.56
CA HIS A 34 1.35 8.07 4.14
C HIS A 34 0.14 7.36 3.53
N ASP A 35 -0.89 8.12 3.11
CA ASP A 35 -2.07 7.58 2.45
C ASP A 35 -1.83 7.41 0.95
N LEU A 36 -1.02 8.27 0.33
CA LEU A 36 -0.76 8.24 -1.11
C LEU A 36 0.19 7.11 -1.53
N VAL A 37 1.23 6.83 -0.72
CA VAL A 37 2.19 5.75 -1.05
C VAL A 37 1.52 4.37 -1.12
N VAL A 38 0.34 4.20 -0.51
CA VAL A 38 -0.46 2.98 -0.61
C VAL A 38 -0.89 2.71 -2.06
N MET A 39 -1.22 3.74 -2.82
CA MET A 39 -1.60 3.60 -4.23
C MET A 39 -0.39 3.32 -5.12
N ALA A 40 0.76 3.94 -4.83
CA ALA A 40 2.02 3.61 -5.51
C ALA A 40 2.41 2.14 -5.27
N LEU A 41 2.30 1.66 -4.01
CA LEU A 41 2.56 0.27 -3.67
C LEU A 41 1.57 -0.69 -4.34
N SER A 42 0.29 -0.30 -4.44
CA SER A 42 -0.73 -1.06 -5.15
C SER A 42 -0.39 -1.22 -6.63
N HIS A 43 0.17 -0.17 -7.25
CA HIS A 43 0.67 -0.20 -8.62
C HIS A 43 1.93 -1.04 -8.78
N ASP A 44 2.93 -0.88 -7.91
CA ASP A 44 4.25 -1.51 -8.06
C ASP A 44 4.25 -2.99 -7.61
N ARG A 45 3.58 -3.32 -6.51
CA ARG A 45 3.60 -4.68 -5.93
C ARG A 45 2.37 -5.51 -6.26
N TYR A 46 1.19 -4.89 -6.30
CA TYR A 46 -0.09 -5.63 -6.34
C TYR A 46 -0.83 -5.56 -7.67
N GLY A 47 -0.20 -5.01 -8.72
CA GLY A 47 -0.72 -5.08 -10.08
C GLY A 47 -1.88 -4.13 -10.37
N LEU A 48 -2.05 -3.04 -9.62
CA LEU A 48 -2.97 -1.97 -10.03
C LEU A 48 -2.57 -1.48 -11.44
N PRO A 49 -3.46 -1.48 -12.44
CA PRO A 49 -3.11 -1.09 -13.80
C PRO A 49 -2.62 0.36 -13.88
N THR A 50 -1.62 0.63 -14.73
CA THR A 50 -1.10 1.99 -14.98
C THR A 50 -2.21 3.02 -15.25
N PRO A 51 -3.22 2.75 -16.11
CA PRO A 51 -4.28 3.72 -16.35
C PRO A 51 -5.10 4.06 -15.09
N ALA A 52 -5.25 3.12 -14.16
CA ALA A 52 -5.96 3.36 -12.90
C ALA A 52 -5.13 4.21 -11.93
N TYR A 53 -3.82 3.96 -11.90
CA TYR A 53 -2.88 4.77 -11.11
C TYR A 53 -2.76 6.20 -11.66
N ASP A 54 -2.63 6.35 -12.98
CA ASP A 54 -2.57 7.66 -13.64
C ASP A 54 -3.85 8.48 -13.41
N ASN A 55 -5.02 7.84 -13.49
CA ASN A 55 -6.29 8.49 -13.16
C ASN A 55 -6.33 8.97 -11.70
N PHE A 56 -5.77 8.20 -10.77
CA PHE A 56 -5.70 8.58 -9.36
C PHE A 56 -4.81 9.82 -9.16
N THR A 57 -3.58 9.81 -9.69
CA THR A 57 -2.64 10.94 -9.53
C THR A 57 -3.14 12.19 -10.24
N GLN A 58 -3.79 12.04 -11.40
CA GLN A 58 -4.45 13.14 -12.10
C GLN A 58 -5.59 13.75 -11.27
N ALA A 59 -6.47 12.92 -10.69
CA ALA A 59 -7.58 13.39 -9.86
C ALA A 59 -7.09 14.02 -8.55
N TYR A 60 -6.02 13.48 -7.96
CA TYR A 60 -5.38 14.04 -6.76
C TYR A 60 -4.63 15.34 -7.06
N GLY A 61 -4.15 15.51 -8.31
CA GLY A 61 -3.39 16.67 -8.77
C GLY A 61 -1.90 16.61 -8.46
N TRP A 62 -1.40 15.46 -7.99
CA TRP A 62 0.01 15.24 -7.69
C TRP A 62 0.33 13.74 -7.58
N ASP A 63 1.49 13.34 -8.11
CA ASP A 63 2.05 12.01 -7.90
C ASP A 63 3.04 12.04 -6.72
N VAL A 64 2.73 11.27 -5.66
CA VAL A 64 3.60 11.11 -4.50
C VAL A 64 4.99 10.60 -4.86
N ARG A 65 5.16 9.89 -5.98
CA ARG A 65 6.45 9.40 -6.47
C ARG A 65 7.41 10.52 -6.87
N GLU A 66 6.91 11.72 -7.12
CA GLU A 66 7.75 12.90 -7.37
C GLU A 66 8.39 13.45 -6.08
N TRP A 67 7.93 13.00 -4.91
CA TRP A 67 8.49 13.40 -3.62
C TRP A 67 9.75 12.61 -3.28
N GLU A 68 10.82 13.30 -2.88
CA GLU A 68 12.10 12.69 -2.49
C GLU A 68 11.95 11.64 -1.36
N GLY A 69 10.99 11.85 -0.44
CA GLY A 69 10.72 10.93 0.67
C GLY A 69 9.87 9.71 0.32
N CYS A 70 9.39 9.58 -0.92
CA CYS A 70 8.46 8.52 -1.31
C CYS A 70 9.05 7.12 -1.09
N SER A 71 10.33 6.93 -1.44
CA SER A 71 11.01 5.64 -1.29
C SER A 71 11.10 5.19 0.16
N VAL A 72 11.30 6.13 1.10
CA VAL A 72 11.35 5.86 2.53
C VAL A 72 10.00 5.39 3.06
N LEU A 73 8.92 6.13 2.75
CA LEU A 73 7.58 5.73 3.20
C LEU A 73 7.09 4.45 2.52
N ARG A 74 7.42 4.24 1.24
CA ARG A 74 7.12 2.99 0.54
C ARG A 74 7.83 1.81 1.20
N GLY A 75 9.13 1.92 1.47
CA GLY A 75 9.91 0.89 2.15
C GLY A 75 9.40 0.58 3.56
N ALA A 76 8.95 1.60 4.31
CA ALA A 76 8.31 1.39 5.61
C ALA A 76 6.99 0.59 5.49
N ARG A 77 6.14 0.91 4.50
CA ARG A 77 4.90 0.16 4.23
C ARG A 77 5.16 -1.26 3.75
N GLU A 78 6.15 -1.45 2.88
CA GLU A 78 6.61 -2.76 2.42
C GLU A 78 7.07 -3.65 3.60
N THR A 79 7.86 -3.07 4.50
CA THR A 79 8.33 -3.75 5.72
C THR A 79 7.17 -4.11 6.65
N ALA A 80 6.27 -3.17 6.91
CA ALA A 80 5.08 -3.41 7.73
C ALA A 80 4.19 -4.52 7.13
N SER A 81 4.07 -4.54 5.80
CA SER A 81 3.34 -5.58 5.07
C SER A 81 3.96 -6.96 5.28
N CYS A 82 5.30 -7.08 5.21
CA CYS A 82 6.00 -8.33 5.51
C CYS A 82 5.76 -8.80 6.95
N ALA A 83 5.85 -7.88 7.91
CA ALA A 83 5.60 -8.19 9.32
C ALA A 83 4.16 -8.68 9.55
N TRP A 84 3.18 -8.16 8.81
CA TRP A 84 1.81 -8.64 8.86
C TRP A 84 1.65 -10.05 8.28
N VAL A 85 2.28 -10.36 7.14
CA VAL A 85 2.28 -11.74 6.59
C VAL A 85 2.94 -12.74 7.54
N ALA A 86 4.04 -12.34 8.18
CA ALA A 86 4.77 -13.19 9.12
C ALA A 86 3.91 -13.72 10.27
N GLN A 87 2.90 -12.96 10.71
CA GLN A 87 1.97 -13.38 11.77
C GLN A 87 1.11 -14.59 11.35
N HIS A 88 0.92 -14.81 10.05
CA HIS A 88 0.12 -15.89 9.49
C HIS A 88 0.96 -17.09 9.04
N ALA A 89 2.26 -16.89 8.82
CA ALA A 89 3.18 -17.92 8.31
C ALA A 89 3.23 -19.22 9.13
N PRO A 90 3.15 -19.22 10.49
CA PRO A 90 3.22 -20.47 11.26
C PRO A 90 2.08 -21.45 10.99
N SER A 91 0.91 -20.96 10.56
CA SER A 91 -0.30 -21.77 10.36
C SER A 91 -0.81 -21.79 8.92
N ASN A 92 -0.26 -20.96 8.03
CA ASN A 92 -0.65 -20.90 6.62
C ASN A 92 0.60 -21.03 5.70
N PRO A 93 0.77 -22.17 5.00
CA PRO A 93 1.87 -22.37 4.05
C PRO A 93 1.93 -21.37 2.89
N GLN A 94 0.77 -20.86 2.42
CA GLN A 94 0.74 -19.82 1.39
C GLN A 94 1.27 -18.49 1.95
N ALA A 95 0.93 -18.17 3.21
CA ALA A 95 1.47 -17.00 3.89
C ALA A 95 2.98 -17.09 4.07
N LEU A 96 3.50 -18.27 4.43
CA LEU A 96 4.94 -18.49 4.54
C LEU A 96 5.65 -18.26 3.19
N ALA A 97 5.14 -18.86 2.10
CA ALA A 97 5.71 -18.68 0.77
C ALA A 97 5.69 -17.21 0.33
N GLU A 98 4.61 -16.49 0.63
CA GLU A 98 4.52 -15.07 0.33
C GLU A 98 5.46 -14.23 1.21
N PHE A 99 5.56 -14.52 2.51
CA PHE A 99 6.50 -13.85 3.40
C PHE A 99 7.95 -13.97 2.89
N GLU A 100 8.37 -15.18 2.51
CA GLU A 100 9.70 -15.44 1.96
C GLU A 100 9.93 -14.66 0.66
N ARG A 101 8.95 -14.64 -0.25
CA ARG A 101 9.00 -13.84 -1.49
C ARG A 101 9.20 -12.36 -1.19
N ARG A 102 8.41 -11.79 -0.29
CA ARG A 102 8.47 -10.35 0.04
C ARG A 102 9.82 -10.00 0.65
N VAL A 103 10.26 -10.76 1.65
CA VAL A 103 11.55 -10.54 2.31
C VAL A 103 12.73 -10.67 1.34
N ALA A 104 12.72 -11.67 0.46
CA ALA A 104 13.75 -11.81 -0.57
C ALA A 104 13.77 -10.58 -1.50
N SER A 105 12.62 -10.16 -2.02
CA SER A 105 12.53 -8.98 -2.90
C SER A 105 13.04 -7.69 -2.24
N LEU A 106 12.82 -7.52 -0.93
CA LEU A 106 13.34 -6.36 -0.20
C LEU A 106 14.85 -6.43 0.03
N ARG A 107 15.40 -7.62 0.31
CA ARG A 107 16.85 -7.81 0.48
C ARG A 107 17.62 -7.60 -0.82
N ASP A 108 17.04 -8.06 -1.92
CA ASP A 108 17.63 -7.93 -3.25
C ASP A 108 17.41 -6.54 -3.87
N GLY A 109 16.56 -5.70 -3.24
CA GLY A 109 16.18 -4.40 -3.78
C GLY A 109 15.36 -4.49 -5.06
N ASP A 110 14.73 -5.64 -5.32
CA ASP A 110 13.93 -5.86 -6.53
C ASP A 110 12.50 -5.36 -6.32
N GLU A 111 12.25 -4.13 -6.78
CA GLU A 111 10.95 -3.46 -6.74
C GLU A 111 9.94 -4.05 -7.74
N THR A 112 10.39 -4.86 -8.70
CA THR A 112 9.55 -5.41 -9.78
C THR A 112 8.81 -6.68 -9.39
N VAL A 113 9.24 -7.33 -8.29
CA VAL A 113 8.59 -8.55 -7.78
C VAL A 113 7.16 -8.24 -7.34
N ARG A 114 6.20 -8.93 -7.96
CA ARG A 114 4.78 -8.88 -7.57
C ARG A 114 4.53 -9.67 -6.28
N TRP A 115 3.67 -9.11 -5.45
CA TRP A 115 3.21 -9.68 -4.19
C TRP A 115 1.75 -10.09 -4.32
N TYR A 116 1.37 -11.13 -3.58
CA TYR A 116 0.08 -11.81 -3.73
C TYR A 116 -0.65 -11.96 -2.38
N PRO A 117 -1.99 -12.08 -2.40
CA PRO A 117 -2.74 -12.60 -1.26
C PRO A 117 -2.44 -14.10 -1.03
N PHE A 118 -2.79 -14.62 0.15
CA PHE A 118 -2.50 -15.98 0.62
C PHE A 118 -3.63 -16.55 1.50
#